data_AF-A0A497MH80-F1
#
_entry.id   AF-A0A497MH80-F1
#
_cell.length_a   1.000
_cell.length_b   1.000
_cell.length_c   1.000
_cell.angle_alpha   90.00
_cell.angle_beta   90.00
_cell.angle_gamma   90.00
#
_symmetry.space_group_name_H-M   'P 1'
#
loop_
_entity.id
_entity.type
_entity.pdbx_description
1 polymer ?
#
loop_
_entity_poly.entity_id
_entity_poly.type
_entity_poly.pdbx_seq_one_letter_code
_entity_poly.pdbx_strand_id
1 'polypeptide(L)'
;MLVDGLAGGSFNPNAYLPNFKNRRAGVRARSIILNMLGQGKTLSVVELKGGTGLSENSIRYHLKLLEKYRLVRRKGSGRKTCYELTGLGQQPITL
;
A
#
# COMPACT_ATOMS: atom_id res chain seq x y z
N MET A 1 17.13 4.35 11.58
CA MET A 1 16.78 3.32 12.57
C MET A 1 15.64 2.49 12.00
N LEU A 2 15.90 1.18 11.87
CA LEU A 2 15.03 0.07 11.45
C LEU A 2 14.43 0.14 10.04
N VAL A 3 15.26 -0.16 9.03
CA VAL A 3 14.82 -0.60 7.69
C VAL A 3 14.89 -2.13 7.51
N ASP A 4 15.15 -2.88 8.58
CA ASP A 4 15.48 -4.31 8.56
C ASP A 4 14.23 -5.22 8.54
N GLY A 5 13.31 -4.92 7.64
CA GLY A 5 12.15 -5.78 7.32
C GLY A 5 11.85 -5.90 5.82
N LEU A 6 12.60 -5.22 4.95
CA LEU A 6 12.49 -5.28 3.48
C LEU A 6 13.69 -5.99 2.84
N ALA A 7 14.44 -6.77 3.63
CA ALA A 7 15.57 -7.57 3.16
C ALA A 7 15.06 -8.78 2.36
N GLY A 8 14.75 -8.54 1.07
CA GLY A 8 14.38 -9.62 0.15
C GLY A 8 13.76 -9.14 -1.15
N GLY A 9 14.42 -8.23 -1.90
CA GLY A 9 14.39 -8.07 -3.37
C GLY A 9 13.07 -8.05 -4.17
N SER A 10 11.91 -8.24 -3.55
CA SER A 10 10.66 -8.59 -4.20
C SER A 10 9.60 -7.54 -3.89
N PHE A 11 8.95 -7.06 -4.94
CA PHE A 11 7.81 -6.16 -4.80
C PHE A 11 6.61 -6.94 -4.27
N ASN A 12 5.72 -6.24 -3.56
CA ASN A 12 4.46 -6.84 -3.16
C ASN A 12 3.70 -7.25 -4.45
N PRO A 13 3.21 -8.49 -4.56
CA PRO A 13 2.51 -8.97 -5.75
C PRO A 13 1.30 -8.07 -6.10
N ASN A 14 0.56 -7.64 -5.08
CA ASN A 14 -0.58 -6.72 -5.22
C ASN A 14 -0.19 -5.28 -5.61
N ALA A 15 1.09 -4.93 -5.69
CA ALA A 15 1.52 -3.64 -6.20
C ALA A 15 1.48 -3.54 -7.74
N TYR A 16 1.28 -4.65 -8.45
CA TYR A 16 1.08 -4.67 -9.89
C TYR A 16 -0.41 -4.58 -10.20
N LEU A 17 -0.81 -3.54 -10.92
CA LEU A 17 -2.22 -3.31 -11.27
C LEU A 17 -2.48 -3.79 -12.70
N PRO A 18 -3.60 -4.47 -12.98
CA PRO A 18 -3.95 -4.89 -14.33
C PRO A 18 -4.24 -3.66 -15.22
N ASN A 19 -3.92 -3.75 -16.51
CA ASN A 19 -4.09 -2.66 -17.48
C ASN A 19 -3.44 -1.33 -17.04
N PHE A 20 -2.31 -1.40 -16.33
CA PHE A 20 -1.56 -0.26 -15.85
C PHE A 20 -0.08 -0.36 -16.24
N LYS A 21 0.57 0.77 -16.54
CA LYS A 21 1.97 0.81 -17.01
C LYS A 21 2.99 0.23 -16.01
N ASN A 22 2.63 0.09 -14.73
CA ASN A 22 3.43 -0.52 -13.68
C ASN A 22 4.91 -0.09 -13.66
N ARG A 23 5.17 1.22 -13.78
CA ARG A 23 6.53 1.77 -13.67
C ARG A 23 7.15 1.39 -12.32
N ARG A 24 8.43 1.04 -12.31
CA ARG A 24 9.16 0.55 -11.11
C ARG A 24 8.99 1.43 -9.88
N ALA A 25 9.05 2.76 -10.04
CA ALA A 25 8.84 3.70 -8.94
C ALA A 25 7.42 3.60 -8.33
N GLY A 26 6.38 3.47 -9.16
CA GLY A 26 5.01 3.31 -8.71
C GLY A 26 4.73 1.93 -8.10
N VAL A 27 5.34 0.87 -8.64
CA VAL A 27 5.29 -0.48 -8.03
C VAL A 27 5.95 -0.46 -6.65
N ARG A 28 7.11 0.19 -6.52
CA ARG A 28 7.79 0.36 -5.23
C ARG A 28 6.93 1.08 -4.21
N ALA A 29 6.38 2.25 -4.56
CA ALA A 29 5.56 3.02 -3.64
C ALA A 29 4.30 2.25 -3.19
N ARG A 30 3.60 1.59 -4.12
CA ARG A 30 2.45 0.72 -3.79
C ARG A 30 2.88 -0.46 -2.91
N SER A 31 4.03 -1.08 -3.17
CA SER A 31 4.54 -2.19 -2.34
C SER A 31 4.77 -1.75 -0.90
N ILE A 32 5.42 -0.60 -0.70
CA ILE A 32 5.68 -0.06 0.63
C ILE A 32 4.36 0.22 1.38
N ILE A 33 3.39 0.85 0.72
CA ILE A 33 2.07 1.12 1.31
C ILE A 33 1.34 -0.17 1.67
N LEU A 34 1.27 -1.14 0.76
CA LEU A 34 0.59 -2.42 0.98
C LEU A 34 1.23 -3.23 2.09
N ASN A 35 2.57 -3.27 2.16
CA ASN A 35 3.30 -3.95 3.22
C ASN A 35 3.04 -3.30 4.59
N MET A 36 2.99 -1.96 4.63
CA MET A 36 2.69 -1.22 5.87
C MET A 36 1.27 -1.50 6.37
N LEU A 37 0.28 -1.49 5.47
CA LEU A 37 -1.11 -1.85 5.81
C LEU A 37 -1.27 -3.35 6.16
N GLY A 38 -0.45 -4.20 5.55
CA GLY A 38 -0.43 -5.66 5.78
C GLY A 38 0.00 -6.08 7.18
N GLN A 39 0.55 -5.17 7.99
CA GLN A 39 0.85 -5.40 9.41
C GLN A 39 -0.41 -5.45 10.30
N GLY A 40 -1.61 -5.69 9.73
CA GLY A 40 -2.88 -5.77 10.44
C GLY A 40 -3.43 -4.43 10.91
N LYS A 41 -3.00 -3.31 10.31
CA LYS A 41 -3.31 -1.95 10.80
C LYS A 41 -4.23 -1.20 9.85
N THR A 42 -5.21 -0.50 10.41
CA THR A 42 -5.92 0.59 9.73
C THR A 42 -5.13 1.89 9.94
N LEU A 43 -4.60 2.48 8.87
CA LEU A 43 -3.70 3.63 8.96
C LEU A 43 -4.22 4.85 8.20
N SER A 44 -4.05 6.02 8.79
CA SER A 44 -4.24 7.32 8.14
C SER A 44 -3.07 7.65 7.20
N VAL A 45 -3.26 8.67 6.36
CA VAL A 45 -2.19 9.18 5.48
C VAL A 45 -0.99 9.72 6.28
N VAL A 46 -1.23 10.30 7.46
CA VAL A 46 -0.17 10.82 8.33
C VAL A 46 0.66 9.68 8.92
N GLU A 47 0.01 8.63 9.39
CA GLU A 47 0.70 7.43 9.91
C GLU A 47 1.46 6.71 8.80
N LEU A 48 0.87 6.60 7.60
CA LEU A 48 1.56 6.06 6.43
C LEU A 48 2.78 6.90 6.07
N LYS A 49 2.70 8.23 6.11
CA LYS A 49 3.87 9.10 5.86
C LYS A 49 4.99 8.80 6.85
N GLY A 50 4.67 8.70 8.14
CA GLY A 50 5.64 8.36 9.18
C GLY A 50 6.26 6.96 9.02
N GLY A 51 5.47 5.97 8.61
CA GLY A 51 5.92 4.58 8.48
C GLY A 51 6.58 4.22 7.14
N THR A 52 6.37 5.01 6.09
CA THR A 52 6.83 4.67 4.73
C THR A 52 7.93 5.58 4.18
N GLY A 53 8.09 6.78 4.74
CA GLY A 53 8.99 7.81 4.20
C GLY A 53 8.54 8.39 2.86
N LEU A 54 7.37 8.00 2.33
CA LEU A 54 6.80 8.58 1.11
C LEU A 54 6.18 9.95 1.39
N SER A 55 6.14 10.81 0.37
CA SER A 55 5.41 12.07 0.47
C SER A 55 3.90 11.81 0.56
N GLU A 56 3.20 12.71 1.24
CA GLU A 56 1.75 12.64 1.39
C GLU A 56 1.01 12.59 0.04
N ASN A 57 1.48 13.37 -0.95
CA ASN A 57 0.92 13.34 -2.31
C ASN A 57 1.12 11.98 -2.99
N SER A 58 2.30 11.37 -2.84
CA SER A 58 2.57 10.03 -3.37
C SER A 58 1.65 8.99 -2.71
N ILE A 59 1.50 9.06 -1.39
CA ILE A 59 0.61 8.17 -0.62
C ILE A 59 -0.84 8.32 -1.11
N ARG A 60 -1.38 9.54 -1.16
CA ARG A 60 -2.76 9.80 -1.61
C ARG A 60 -2.99 9.32 -3.05
N TYR A 61 -2.05 9.57 -3.95
CA TYR A 61 -2.12 9.11 -5.33
C TYR A 61 -2.20 7.58 -5.40
N HIS A 62 -1.30 6.89 -4.70
CA HIS A 62 -1.26 5.44 -4.73
C HIS A 62 -2.42 4.78 -3.99
N LEU A 63 -2.91 5.35 -2.89
CA LEU A 63 -4.12 4.86 -2.22
C LEU A 63 -5.35 4.94 -3.13
N LYS A 64 -5.55 6.05 -3.86
CA LYS A 64 -6.64 6.16 -4.84
C LYS A 64 -6.56 5.07 -5.92
N LEU A 65 -5.36 4.78 -6.41
CA LEU A 65 -5.16 3.68 -7.35
C LEU A 65 -5.48 2.34 -6.71
N LEU A 66 -4.90 2.02 -5.54
CA LEU A 66 -5.13 0.75 -4.85
C LEU A 66 -6.62 0.55 -4.51
N GLU A 67 -7.32 1.62 -4.13
CA GLU A 67 -8.77 1.61 -3.85
C GLU A 67 -9.58 1.35 -5.13
N LYS A 68 -9.22 1.98 -6.26
CA LYS A 68 -9.84 1.70 -7.57
C LYS A 68 -9.75 0.22 -7.96
N TYR A 69 -8.63 -0.44 -7.62
CA TYR A 69 -8.45 -1.88 -7.85
C TYR A 69 -8.86 -2.74 -6.65
N ARG A 70 -9.57 -2.15 -5.67
CA ARG A 70 -10.16 -2.83 -4.50
C ARG A 70 -9.16 -3.55 -3.60
N LEU A 71 -7.88 -3.20 -3.65
CA LEU A 71 -6.82 -3.79 -2.81
C LEU A 71 -6.82 -3.18 -1.40
N VAL A 72 -7.24 -1.93 -1.29
CA VAL A 72 -7.45 -1.22 -0.03
C VAL A 72 -8.86 -0.65 0.01
N ARG A 73 -9.38 -0.41 1.21
CA ARG A 73 -10.62 0.34 1.42
C ARG A 73 -10.37 1.53 2.31
N ARG A 74 -11.02 2.64 1.98
CA ARG A 74 -11.11 3.80 2.85
C ARG A 74 -12.16 3.57 3.95
N LYS A 75 -11.84 4.00 5.17
CA LYS A 75 -12.74 4.09 6.33
C LYS A 75 -12.79 5.53 6.85
N GLY A 76 -13.96 5.94 7.33
CA GLY A 76 -14.19 7.28 7.86
C GLY A 76 -14.26 8.39 6.81
N SER A 77 -14.48 9.62 7.26
CA SER A 77 -14.62 10.81 6.43
C SER A 77 -13.81 11.99 6.96
N GLY A 78 -13.53 12.97 6.09
CA GLY A 78 -12.76 14.16 6.45
C GLY A 78 -11.40 13.84 7.07
N ARG A 79 -11.10 14.48 8.21
CA ARG A 79 -9.83 14.34 8.94
C ARG A 79 -9.59 12.94 9.54
N LYS A 80 -10.64 12.13 9.73
CA LYS A 80 -10.57 10.77 10.29
C LYS A 80 -10.50 9.69 9.21
N THR A 81 -10.00 10.04 8.03
CA THR A 81 -9.89 9.11 6.91
C THR A 81 -8.71 8.17 7.11
N CYS A 82 -8.97 6.86 7.20
CA CYS A 82 -7.97 5.81 7.30
C CYS A 82 -8.16 4.76 6.19
N TYR A 83 -7.16 3.89 6.01
CA TYR A 83 -7.14 2.84 5.00
C TYR A 83 -6.71 1.51 5.60
N GLU A 84 -7.22 0.42 5.05
CA GLU A 84 -6.84 -0.94 5.39
C GLU A 84 -6.87 -1.83 4.14
N LEU A 85 -6.19 -2.98 4.20
CA LEU A 85 -6.30 -3.99 3.14
C LEU A 85 -7.72 -4.56 3.11
N THR A 86 -8.23 -4.85 1.92
CA THR A 86 -9.53 -5.53 1.75
C THR A 86 -9.42 -7.05 1.86
N GLY A 87 -8.21 -7.61 1.73
CA GLY A 87 -7.99 -9.03 1.52
C GLY A 87 -8.26 -9.50 0.08
N LEU A 88 -8.79 -8.63 -0.78
CA LEU A 88 -8.96 -8.90 -2.21
C LEU A 88 -7.64 -8.61 -2.92
N GLY A 89 -7.08 -9.62 -3.60
CA GLY A 89 -5.79 -9.52 -4.27
C GLY A 89 -5.23 -10.90 -4.58
N GLN A 90 -3.99 -10.92 -5.06
CA GLN A 90 -3.19 -12.13 -5.20
C GLN A 90 -2.95 -12.73 -3.80
N GLN A 91 -3.27 -14.02 -3.69
CA GLN A 91 -2.95 -14.83 -2.52
C GLN A 91 -1.72 -15.68 -2.81
N PRO A 92 -0.83 -15.89 -1.82
CA PRO A 92 0.22 -16.87 -1.95
C PRO A 92 -0.37 -18.23 -2.29
N ILE A 93 0.24 -18.95 -3.23
CA ILE A 93 -0.08 -20.36 -3.44
C ILE A 93 0.58 -21.11 -2.27
N THR A 94 -0.22 -21.52 -1.29
CA THR A 94 0.23 -22.42 -0.23
C THR A 94 0.07 -23.85 -0.75
N LEU A 95 1.20 -24.52 -0.99
CA LEU A 95 1.26 -25.94 -1.32
C LEU A 95 1.36 -26.77 -0.04
#